data_AF-A0A3B9WVZ4-F1
#
_entry.id   AF-A0A3B9WVZ4-F1
#
_cell.length_a   1.000
_cell.length_b   1.000
_cell.length_c   1.000
_cell.angle_alpha   90.00
_cell.angle_beta   90.00
_cell.angle_gamma   90.00
#
_symmetry.space_group_name_H-M   'P 1'
#
loop_
_entity.id
_entity.type
_entity.pdbx_description
1 polymer ?
#
loop_
_entity_poly.entity_id
_entity_poly.type
_entity_poly.pdbx_seq_one_letter_code
_entity_poly.pdbx_strand_id
1 'polypeptide(L)' 'DTGEVVVKDYGVEAIVCHLTKEKQGITVYRLADYDERLARSNEIVNQDPDFSRQYCVDLCNEVWGNKWE' A
#
# COMPACT_ATOMS: atom_id res chain seq x y z
N ASP A 1 -16.20 14.23 38.59
CA ASP A 1 -16.03 14.13 37.13
C ASP A 1 -14.91 13.20 36.76
N THR A 2 -15.27 12.04 36.21
CA THR A 2 -14.36 11.15 35.49
C THR A 2 -14.83 11.13 34.04
N GLY A 3 -14.23 11.97 33.20
CA GLY A 3 -14.53 11.98 31.77
C GLY A 3 -13.97 10.72 31.09
N GLU A 4 -14.76 10.09 30.23
CA GLU A 4 -14.34 8.95 29.43
C GLU A 4 -13.88 9.43 28.04
N VAL A 5 -12.71 8.94 27.59
CA VAL A 5 -12.14 9.26 26.28
C VAL A 5 -12.15 8.00 25.42
N VAL A 6 -12.75 8.10 24.24
CA VAL A 6 -12.81 7.00 23.26
C VAL A 6 -12.35 7.47 21.88
N VAL A 7 -11.71 6.57 21.14
CA VAL A 7 -11.38 6.79 19.72
C VAL A 7 -12.66 6.63 18.92
N LYS A 8 -13.11 7.73 18.31
CA LYS A 8 -14.35 7.74 17.50
C LYS A 8 -14.15 7.13 16.12
N ASP A 9 -12.94 7.21 15.58
CA ASP A 9 -12.62 6.70 14.25
C ASP A 9 -11.13 6.38 14.12
N TYR A 10 -10.82 5.46 13.23
CA TYR A 10 -9.47 5.08 12.86
C TYR A 10 -9.46 4.59 11.40
N GLY A 11 -8.31 4.81 10.76
CA GLY A 11 -8.01 4.36 9.40
C GLY A 11 -6.54 3.98 9.28
N VAL A 12 -6.17 3.50 8.10
CA VAL A 12 -4.79 3.19 7.73
C VAL A 12 -4.46 3.91 6.42
N GLU A 13 -3.19 4.24 6.20
CA GLU A 13 -2.73 4.73 4.90
C GLU A 13 -1.90 3.62 4.26
N ALA A 14 -2.47 2.90 3.30
CA ALA A 14 -1.73 1.83 2.64
C ALA A 14 -0.60 2.40 1.78
N ILE A 15 0.58 1.82 1.93
CA ILE A 15 1.79 2.20 1.21
C ILE A 15 2.40 1.01 0.48
N VAL A 16 3.02 1.27 -0.67
CA VAL A 16 3.68 0.28 -1.52
C VAL A 16 5.16 0.63 -1.63
N CYS A 17 6.02 -0.34 -1.34
CA CYS A 17 7.45 -0.26 -1.61
C CYS A 17 7.70 -0.44 -3.11
N HIS A 18 8.42 0.49 -3.72
CA HIS A 18 8.79 0.47 -5.13
C HIS A 18 10.31 0.39 -5.25
N LEU A 19 10.76 -0.70 -5.88
CA LEU A 19 12.16 -0.99 -6.10
C LEU A 19 12.53 -0.71 -7.54
N THR A 20 13.69 -0.08 -7.74
CA THR A 20 14.32 0.14 -9.04
C THR A 20 15.74 -0.43 -9.01
N LYS A 21 16.35 -0.64 -10.18
CA LYS A 21 17.73 -1.16 -10.30
C LYS A 21 18.80 -0.12 -9.91
N GLU A 22 18.40 1.11 -9.64
CA GLU A 22 19.33 2.18 -9.30
C GLU A 22 19.92 2.00 -7.91
N LYS A 23 21.12 2.55 -7.69
CA LYS A 23 21.73 2.56 -6.37
C LYS A 23 20.86 3.42 -5.44
N GLN A 24 20.39 2.85 -4.33
CA GLN A 24 19.37 3.45 -3.45
C GLN A 24 17.98 3.59 -4.12
N GLY A 25 17.67 2.73 -5.08
CA GLY A 25 16.43 2.75 -5.85
C GLY A 25 15.15 2.34 -5.12
N ILE A 26 15.03 2.64 -3.82
CA ILE A 26 13.86 2.31 -3.00
C ILE A 26 13.04 3.56 -2.76
N THR A 27 11.76 3.54 -3.14
CA THR A 27 10.78 4.60 -2.87
C THR A 27 9.52 3.99 -2.28
N VAL A 28 8.74 4.79 -1.56
CA VAL A 28 7.44 4.38 -1.03
C VAL A 28 6.38 5.31 -1.60
N TYR A 29 5.30 4.71 -2.11
CA TYR A 29 4.13 5.42 -2.61
C TYR A 29 2.91 5.07 -1.77
N ARG A 30 1.95 5.99 -1.68
CA ARG A 30 0.60 5.64 -1.21
C ARG A 30 -0.05 4.74 -2.26
N LEU A 31 -0.75 3.69 -1.83
CA LEU A 31 -1.44 2.79 -2.77
C LEU A 31 -2.51 3.53 -3.58
N ALA A 32 -3.13 4.56 -3.00
CA ALA A 32 -4.08 5.44 -3.69
C ALA A 32 -3.45 6.13 -4.91
N ASP A 33 -2.17 6.53 -4.82
CA ASP A 33 -1.42 7.21 -5.88
C ASP A 33 -0.61 6.25 -6.77
N TYR A 34 -0.57 4.96 -6.42
CA TYR A 34 0.25 3.95 -7.09
C TYR A 34 -0.51 3.34 -8.25
N ASP A 35 -0.19 3.76 -9.48
CA ASP A 35 -0.85 3.28 -10.69
C ASP A 35 -0.30 1.93 -11.21
N GLU A 36 -1.01 1.34 -12.17
CA GLU A 36 -0.64 0.04 -12.75
C GLU A 36 0.72 0.08 -13.48
N ARG A 37 1.14 1.25 -13.96
CA ARG A 37 2.42 1.41 -14.66
C ARG A 37 3.57 1.33 -13.66
N LEU A 38 3.41 1.96 -12.49
CA LEU A 38 4.35 1.84 -11.38
C LEU A 38 4.41 0.41 -10.85
N ALA A 39 3.28 -0.29 -10.74
CA ALA A 39 3.29 -1.69 -10.32
C ALA A 39 4.12 -2.57 -11.28
N ARG A 40 3.93 -2.40 -12.59
CA ARG A 40 4.66 -3.16 -13.61
C ARG A 40 6.15 -2.83 -13.70
N SER A 41 6.54 -1.60 -13.35
CA SER A 41 7.95 -1.19 -13.37
C SER A 41 8.68 -1.48 -12.06
N ASN A 42 7.98 -1.94 -11.02
CA ASN A 42 8.59 -2.31 -9.76
C ASN A 42 9.44 -3.58 -9.94
N GLU A 43 10.70 -3.54 -9.54
CA GLU A 43 11.60 -4.69 -9.68
C GLU A 43 11.18 -5.93 -8.87
N ILE A 44 10.23 -5.78 -7.94
CA ILE A 44 9.63 -6.92 -7.24
C ILE A 44 8.96 -7.91 -8.20
N VAL A 45 8.46 -7.48 -9.37
CA VAL A 45 7.82 -8.38 -10.36
C VAL A 45 8.74 -9.49 -10.85
N ASN A 46 10.06 -9.29 -10.74
CA ASN A 46 11.06 -10.30 -11.12
C ASN A 46 11.27 -11.37 -10.03
N GLN A 47 10.83 -11.09 -8.79
CA GLN A 47 10.91 -11.98 -7.64
C GLN A 47 9.54 -12.61 -7.29
N ASP A 48 8.48 -11.83 -7.48
CA ASP A 48 7.08 -12.20 -7.29
C ASP A 48 6.28 -11.83 -8.56
N PRO A 49 6.07 -12.78 -9.47
CA PRO A 49 5.38 -12.52 -10.74
C PRO A 49 3.88 -12.24 -10.59
N ASP A 50 3.29 -12.54 -9.43
CA ASP A 50 1.88 -12.25 -9.14
C ASP A 50 1.69 -10.82 -8.61
N PHE A 51 2.79 -10.10 -8.34
CA PHE A 51 2.74 -8.71 -7.90
C PHE A 51 2.05 -7.83 -8.94
N SER A 52 0.99 -7.15 -8.50
CA SER A 52 0.25 -6.17 -9.28
C SER A 52 -0.39 -5.14 -8.35
N ARG A 53 -0.80 -3.99 -8.89
CA ARG A 53 -1.57 -3.02 -8.11
C ARG A 53 -2.88 -3.63 -7.64
N GLN A 54 -3.55 -4.41 -8.51
CA GLN A 54 -4.79 -5.08 -8.17
C GLN A 54 -4.62 -6.03 -6.98
N TYR A 55 -3.54 -6.82 -6.97
CA TYR A 55 -3.22 -7.67 -5.83
C TYR A 55 -3.06 -6.87 -4.53
N CYS A 56 -2.35 -5.73 -4.57
CA CYS A 56 -2.23 -4.86 -3.39
C CYS A 56 -3.58 -4.31 -2.91
N VAL A 57 -4.45 -3.90 -3.84
CA VAL A 57 -5.81 -3.41 -3.54
C VAL A 57 -6.66 -4.51 -2.92
N ASP A 58 -6.65 -5.70 -3.51
CA ASP A 58 -7.41 -6.85 -3.03
C ASP A 58 -6.98 -7.25 -1.63
N LEU A 59 -5.67 -7.28 -1.36
CA LEU A 59 -5.12 -7.54 -0.04
C LEU A 59 -5.56 -6.48 0.98
N CYS A 60 -5.51 -5.19 0.62
CA CYS A 60 -5.93 -4.13 1.52
C CYS A 60 -7.44 -4.18 1.80
N ASN A 61 -8.25 -4.54 0.81
CA ASN A 61 -9.69 -4.76 0.97
C ASN A 61 -9.99 -5.97 1.86
N GLU A 62 -9.21 -7.06 1.74
CA GLU A 62 -9.36 -8.25 2.58
C GLU A 62 -9.06 -7.95 4.06
N VAL A 63 -7.97 -7.20 4.33
CA VAL A 63 -7.50 -6.96 5.70
C VAL A 63 -8.21 -5.78 6.37
N TRP A 64 -8.45 -4.69 5.64
CA TRP A 64 -8.94 -3.42 6.20
C TRP A 64 -10.27 -2.95 5.62
N GLY A 65 -10.85 -3.66 4.66
CA GLY A 65 -12.05 -3.21 3.96
C GLY A 65 -11.80 -1.90 3.24
N ASN A 66 -12.60 -0.88 3.52
CA ASN A 66 -12.49 0.46 2.92
C ASN A 66 -11.71 1.46 3.80
N LYS A 67 -11.01 1.00 4.84
CA LYS A 67 -10.33 1.89 5.80
C LYS A 67 -8.92 2.32 5.38
N TRP A 68 -8.45 1.84 4.24
CA TRP A 68 -7.08 2.07 3.76
C TRP A 68 -6.97 3.14 2.67
N GLU A 69 -8.09 3.43 2.01
CA GLU A 69 -8.21 4.38 0.89
C GLU A 69 -8.27 5.83 1.37
#